data_AF-A0A3A6DRK9-F1
#
_entry.id   AF-A0A3A6DRK9-F1
#
_cell.length_a   1.000
_cell.length_b   1.000
_cell.length_c   1.000
_cell.angle_alpha   90.00
_cell.angle_beta   90.00
_cell.angle_gamma   90.00
#
_symmetry.space_group_name_H-M   'P 1'
#
loop_
_entity.id
_entity.type
_entity.pdbx_description
1 polymer ?
#
loop_
_entity_poly.entity_id
_entity_poly.type
_entity_poly.pdbx_seq_one_letter_code
_entity_poly.pdbx_strand_id
1 'polypeptide(L)'
;MVGGAHPWRDGYLFANQEIYNPWSVLKYMLNITQGNDEPASFWANTSGNDIIYRYIQQSTAEMKQDFDILSNGGRIEKVIKSELTYREMDNIENIYSFLLFTGYLKAIRKTDVNIYQLEIPNKEIRYIYTTIFEEWFRQQIEIHNASFINALLKEDIERADEILNSVLFESMSYFDYDERFYHGFVNGMLQGVTNSSIYSNQESGLGRYDIAVLPAYKKKRGLVLELKVASKEEEVEKTANLACEQIKAMKYIEGLNKKGYTDIVGYGIAFYKKSCMIIKL
;
A
#
# COMPACT_ATOMS: atom_id res chain seq x y z
N MET A 1 24.47 23.02 -25.72
CA MET A 1 24.90 21.63 -25.44
C MET A 1 23.75 20.95 -24.74
N VAL A 2 23.31 19.82 -25.30
CA VAL A 2 22.11 19.07 -24.90
C VAL A 2 22.39 18.44 -23.53
N GLY A 3 21.77 18.99 -22.48
CA GLY A 3 21.78 18.39 -21.15
C GLY A 3 21.01 17.08 -21.20
N GLY A 4 21.61 16.02 -20.64
CA GLY A 4 21.16 14.64 -20.80
C GLY A 4 19.69 14.40 -20.48
N ALA A 5 19.10 13.46 -21.21
CA ALA A 5 17.77 12.91 -20.90
C ALA A 5 17.75 12.50 -19.42
N HIS A 6 16.98 13.25 -18.63
CA HIS A 6 16.89 13.06 -17.20
C HIS A 6 15.97 11.84 -16.97
N PRO A 7 16.32 10.85 -16.11
CA PRO A 7 15.58 9.59 -15.92
C PRO A 7 14.14 9.75 -15.35
N TRP A 8 13.69 10.99 -15.20
CA TRP A 8 12.33 11.37 -14.85
C TRP A 8 11.43 11.54 -16.08
N ARG A 9 12.00 11.64 -17.28
CA ARG A 9 11.30 11.93 -18.52
C ARG A 9 11.87 11.07 -19.63
N ASP A 10 11.52 9.79 -19.62
CA ASP A 10 11.64 9.01 -20.83
C ASP A 10 10.43 9.39 -21.71
N GLY A 11 10.70 9.79 -22.94
CA GLY A 11 9.67 10.20 -23.89
C GLY A 11 8.79 9.02 -24.32
N TYR A 12 7.70 9.32 -25.02
CA TYR A 12 6.92 8.31 -25.70
C TYR A 12 7.59 7.98 -27.03
N LEU A 13 7.83 6.71 -27.32
CA LEU A 13 8.47 6.29 -28.57
C LEU A 13 7.44 6.35 -29.71
N PHE A 14 7.67 7.23 -30.68
CA PHE A 14 6.92 7.29 -31.94
C PHE A 14 7.85 6.93 -33.09
N ALA A 15 7.62 5.77 -33.69
CA ALA A 15 8.54 5.14 -34.64
C ALA A 15 9.95 4.97 -34.02
N ASN A 16 10.93 5.77 -34.46
CA ASN A 16 12.31 5.75 -33.97
C ASN A 16 12.69 7.01 -33.19
N GLN A 17 11.73 7.86 -32.81
CA GLN A 17 11.98 9.11 -32.12
C GLN A 17 11.25 9.14 -30.78
N GLU A 18 11.97 9.49 -29.71
CA GLU A 18 11.33 9.83 -28.44
C GLU A 18 10.70 11.22 -28.53
N ILE A 19 9.40 11.27 -28.26
CA ILE A 19 8.63 12.51 -28.19
C ILE A 19 8.22 12.72 -26.73
N TYR A 20 8.69 13.83 -26.16
CA TYR A 20 8.30 14.24 -24.82
C TYR A 20 6.88 14.81 -24.81
N ASN A 21 6.19 14.63 -23.68
CA ASN A 21 4.90 15.25 -23.49
C ASN A 21 5.02 16.80 -23.61
N PRO A 22 4.33 17.45 -24.58
CA PRO A 22 4.50 18.88 -24.81
C PRO A 22 4.15 19.76 -23.60
N TRP A 23 3.14 19.37 -22.81
CA TRP A 23 2.74 20.09 -21.60
C TRP A 23 3.81 20.04 -20.51
N SER A 24 4.38 18.86 -20.25
CA SER A 24 5.49 18.69 -19.30
C SER A 24 6.73 19.48 -19.72
N VAL A 25 6.99 19.63 -21.02
CA VAL A 25 8.08 20.47 -21.54
C VAL A 25 7.81 21.94 -21.27
N LEU A 26 6.62 22.45 -21.61
CA LEU A 26 6.25 23.85 -21.41
C LEU A 26 6.26 24.25 -19.93
N LYS A 27 5.71 23.41 -19.05
CA LYS A 27 5.69 23.67 -17.60
C LYS A 27 7.08 23.66 -16.98
N TYR A 28 7.97 22.81 -17.47
CA TYR A 28 9.37 22.82 -17.05
C TYR A 28 10.10 24.09 -17.49
N MET A 29 9.92 24.50 -18.74
CA MET A 29 10.46 25.77 -19.22
C MET A 29 9.96 26.94 -18.35
N LEU A 30 8.69 26.94 -17.95
CA LEU A 30 8.14 27.94 -17.03
C LEU A 30 8.82 27.91 -15.65
N ASN A 31 8.99 26.75 -15.03
CA ASN A 31 9.67 26.63 -13.74
C ASN A 31 11.11 27.17 -13.80
N ILE A 32 11.86 26.85 -14.87
CA ILE A 32 13.21 27.37 -15.09
C ILE A 32 13.20 28.91 -15.15
N THR A 33 12.24 29.50 -15.87
CA THR A 33 12.13 30.98 -15.90
C THR A 33 11.79 31.61 -14.55
N GLN A 34 11.29 30.82 -13.60
CA GLN A 34 10.97 31.24 -12.24
C GLN A 34 12.07 30.89 -11.22
N GLY A 35 13.23 30.40 -11.68
CA GLY A 35 14.36 30.06 -10.83
C GLY A 35 14.24 28.70 -10.13
N ASN A 36 13.31 27.84 -10.57
CA ASN A 36 13.17 26.47 -10.07
C ASN A 36 13.57 25.49 -11.19
N ASP A 37 14.70 24.83 -11.04
CA ASP A 37 15.21 23.79 -11.94
C ASP A 37 14.92 22.36 -11.44
N GLU A 38 14.15 22.20 -10.36
CA GLU A 38 13.79 20.90 -9.83
C GLU A 38 12.82 20.15 -10.78
N PRO A 39 13.02 18.83 -10.98
CA PRO A 39 12.07 18.00 -11.71
C PRO A 39 10.73 17.93 -10.97
N ALA A 40 9.68 18.50 -11.55
CA ALA A 40 8.31 18.37 -11.05
C ALA A 40 7.45 17.51 -11.98
N SER A 41 6.49 16.77 -11.40
CA SER A 41 5.44 16.12 -12.17
C SER A 41 4.41 17.15 -12.62
N PHE A 42 4.18 17.24 -13.92
CA PHE A 42 3.20 18.15 -14.51
C PHE A 42 1.97 17.40 -15.04
N TRP A 43 2.05 16.08 -15.15
CA TRP A 43 0.93 15.19 -15.44
C TRP A 43 0.06 14.87 -14.23
N ALA A 44 0.66 14.80 -13.03
CA ALA A 44 -0.03 14.46 -11.79
C ALA A 44 -1.18 15.42 -11.41
N ASN A 45 -1.27 16.59 -12.04
CA ASN A 45 -2.27 17.63 -11.73
C ASN A 45 -3.36 17.78 -12.81
N THR A 46 -3.58 16.76 -13.63
CA THR A 46 -4.62 16.77 -14.67
C THR A 46 -5.76 15.82 -14.34
N SER A 47 -6.98 16.11 -14.82
CA SER A 47 -8.19 15.31 -14.61
C SER A 47 -8.15 13.89 -15.20
N GLY A 48 -7.00 13.46 -15.76
CA GLY A 48 -6.78 12.11 -16.25
C GLY A 48 -6.57 11.07 -15.14
N ASN A 49 -6.16 11.48 -13.93
CA ASN A 49 -5.82 10.55 -12.84
C ASN A 49 -7.02 9.77 -12.29
N ASP A 50 -8.25 10.28 -12.50
CA ASP A 50 -9.48 9.59 -12.11
C ASP A 50 -9.55 8.19 -12.71
N ILE A 51 -8.91 7.94 -13.86
CA ILE A 51 -8.91 6.60 -14.44
C ILE A 51 -8.06 5.59 -13.66
N ILE A 52 -6.96 6.03 -13.06
CA ILE A 52 -6.15 5.17 -12.19
C ILE A 52 -6.94 4.84 -10.93
N TYR A 53 -7.66 5.81 -10.35
CA TYR A 53 -8.57 5.54 -9.22
C TYR A 53 -9.64 4.52 -9.60
N ARG A 54 -10.31 4.71 -10.75
CA ARG A 54 -11.32 3.76 -11.24
C ARG A 54 -10.74 2.38 -11.43
N TYR A 55 -9.56 2.27 -12.03
CA TYR A 55 -8.88 1.00 -12.20
C TYR A 55 -8.61 0.32 -10.85
N ILE A 56 -8.02 1.02 -9.89
CA ILE A 56 -7.72 0.44 -8.57
C ILE A 56 -9.01 -0.01 -7.87
N GLN A 57 -10.05 0.82 -7.86
CA GLN A 57 -11.32 0.54 -7.21
C GLN A 57 -12.12 -0.60 -7.86
N GLN A 58 -12.08 -0.74 -9.18
CA GLN A 58 -12.88 -1.69 -9.94
C GLN A 58 -12.04 -2.85 -10.51
N SER A 59 -10.80 -2.98 -10.05
CA SER A 59 -9.85 -3.98 -10.54
C SER A 59 -10.32 -5.40 -10.26
N THR A 60 -10.27 -6.25 -11.29
CA THR A 60 -10.36 -7.70 -11.12
C THR A 60 -9.05 -8.23 -10.51
N ALA A 61 -9.04 -9.48 -10.04
CA ALA A 61 -7.83 -10.12 -9.54
C ALA A 61 -6.69 -10.14 -10.59
N GLU A 62 -7.04 -10.34 -11.87
CA GLU A 62 -6.07 -10.27 -12.98
C GLU A 62 -5.49 -8.86 -13.13
N MET A 63 -6.34 -7.83 -13.07
CA MET A 63 -5.89 -6.43 -13.14
C MET A 63 -4.96 -6.08 -11.97
N LYS A 64 -5.25 -6.55 -10.75
CA LYS A 64 -4.35 -6.36 -9.61
C LYS A 64 -2.99 -7.00 -9.84
N GLN A 65 -2.95 -8.19 -10.42
CA GLN A 65 -1.69 -8.87 -10.77
C GLN A 65 -0.91 -8.09 -11.85
N ASP A 66 -1.59 -7.61 -12.89
CA ASP A 66 -0.96 -6.77 -13.91
C ASP A 66 -0.33 -5.52 -13.30
N PHE A 67 -1.03 -4.92 -12.34
CA PHE A 67 -0.57 -3.72 -11.65
C PHE A 67 0.64 -3.97 -10.76
N ASP A 68 0.66 -5.09 -10.04
CA ASP A 68 1.82 -5.53 -9.27
C ASP A 68 3.04 -5.74 -10.20
N ILE A 69 2.84 -6.31 -11.39
CA ILE A 69 3.91 -6.45 -12.39
C ILE A 69 4.40 -5.08 -12.86
N LEU A 70 3.49 -4.20 -13.28
CA LEU A 70 3.83 -2.87 -13.81
C LEU A 70 4.56 -2.00 -12.79
N SER A 71 4.11 -2.00 -11.54
CA SER A 71 4.66 -1.15 -10.48
C SER A 71 6.05 -1.60 -10.01
N ASN A 72 6.36 -2.88 -10.17
CA ASN A 72 7.70 -3.44 -10.01
C ASN A 72 8.59 -3.23 -11.27
N GLY A 73 8.11 -2.52 -12.30
CA GLY A 73 8.84 -2.25 -13.53
C GLY A 73 8.82 -3.39 -14.55
N GLY A 74 7.94 -4.37 -14.36
CA GLY A 74 7.68 -5.42 -15.33
C GLY A 74 6.85 -4.94 -16.51
N ARG A 75 6.47 -5.90 -17.35
CA ARG A 75 5.70 -5.69 -18.59
C ARG A 75 4.51 -6.63 -18.62
N ILE A 76 3.40 -6.16 -19.18
CA ILE A 76 2.18 -6.96 -19.36
C ILE A 76 1.84 -7.06 -20.84
N GLU A 77 1.12 -8.12 -21.23
CA GLU A 77 0.61 -8.27 -22.60
C GLU A 77 -0.91 -8.12 -22.58
N LYS A 78 -1.41 -7.15 -23.36
CA LYS A 78 -2.85 -6.86 -23.39
C LYS A 78 -3.32 -6.58 -24.81
N VAL A 79 -4.59 -6.90 -25.04
CA VAL A 79 -5.30 -6.54 -26.26
C VAL A 79 -5.58 -5.03 -26.21
N ILE A 80 -5.18 -4.32 -27.27
CA ILE A 80 -5.42 -2.90 -27.44
C ILE A 80 -6.38 -2.70 -28.59
N LYS A 81 -7.50 -2.03 -28.30
CA LYS A 81 -8.44 -1.59 -29.31
C LYS A 81 -7.86 -0.39 -30.03
N SER A 82 -7.73 -0.46 -31.35
CA SER A 82 -7.11 0.60 -32.17
C SER A 82 -7.86 1.92 -32.12
N GLU A 83 -9.16 1.88 -31.87
CA GLU A 83 -10.03 3.05 -31.79
C GLU A 83 -10.98 2.92 -30.59
N LEU A 84 -11.09 3.97 -29.79
CA LEU A 84 -12.04 4.07 -28.69
C LEU A 84 -12.95 5.28 -28.90
N THR A 85 -14.25 5.06 -28.85
CA THR A 85 -15.22 6.16 -28.73
C THR A 85 -15.28 6.64 -27.28
N TYR A 86 -15.73 7.88 -27.04
CA TYR A 86 -15.85 8.43 -25.69
C TYR A 86 -16.70 7.56 -24.74
N ARG A 87 -17.76 6.92 -25.26
CA ARG A 87 -18.61 6.00 -24.46
C ARG A 87 -17.86 4.73 -24.04
N GLU A 88 -16.90 4.29 -24.84
CA GLU A 88 -16.12 3.09 -24.58
C GLU A 88 -14.92 3.36 -23.68
N MET A 89 -14.53 4.62 -23.51
CA MET A 89 -13.49 5.05 -22.56
C MET A 89 -13.90 4.84 -21.10
N ASP A 90 -15.20 4.79 -20.81
CA ASP A 90 -15.74 4.52 -19.48
C ASP A 90 -15.92 3.01 -19.19
N ASN A 91 -15.67 2.12 -20.15
CA ASN A 91 -15.72 0.67 -19.93
C ASN A 91 -14.38 0.16 -19.38
N ILE A 92 -14.42 -0.50 -18.21
CA ILE A 92 -13.25 -1.10 -17.54
C ILE A 92 -12.53 -2.16 -18.42
N GLU A 93 -13.24 -2.81 -19.35
CA GLU A 93 -12.62 -3.75 -20.30
C GLU A 93 -11.61 -3.07 -21.24
N ASN A 94 -11.81 -1.77 -21.51
CA ASN A 94 -10.93 -0.98 -22.39
C ASN A 94 -9.83 -0.25 -21.62
N ILE A 95 -9.67 -0.51 -20.32
CA ILE A 95 -8.77 0.26 -19.45
C ILE A 95 -7.35 0.33 -19.99
N TYR A 96 -6.79 -0.79 -20.46
CA TYR A 96 -5.43 -0.83 -21.00
C TYR A 96 -5.27 -0.02 -22.29
N SER A 97 -6.30 0.00 -23.13
CA SER A 97 -6.33 0.83 -24.35
C SER A 97 -6.36 2.31 -23.98
N PHE A 98 -7.18 2.69 -22.99
CA PHE A 98 -7.23 4.06 -22.51
C PHE A 98 -5.92 4.49 -21.84
N LEU A 99 -5.37 3.67 -20.94
CA LEU A 99 -4.10 3.94 -20.26
C LEU A 99 -2.96 4.13 -21.28
N LEU A 100 -2.96 3.37 -22.37
CA LEU A 100 -2.00 3.56 -23.47
C LEU A 100 -2.22 4.89 -24.21
N PHE A 101 -3.45 5.19 -24.64
CA PHE A 101 -3.75 6.42 -25.41
C PHE A 101 -3.58 7.70 -24.60
N THR A 102 -3.79 7.60 -23.29
CA THR A 102 -3.53 8.67 -22.34
C THR A 102 -2.13 8.60 -21.76
N GLY A 103 -1.22 7.76 -22.27
CA GLY A 103 0.19 7.79 -21.88
C GLY A 103 0.50 7.32 -20.45
N TYR A 104 -0.45 6.76 -19.71
CA TYR A 104 -0.16 6.04 -18.46
C TYR A 104 0.58 4.72 -18.70
N LEU A 105 0.51 4.19 -19.92
CA LEU A 105 1.34 3.08 -20.40
C LEU A 105 2.02 3.46 -21.72
N LYS A 106 3.14 2.82 -22.03
CA LYS A 106 3.76 2.83 -23.36
C LYS A 106 3.80 1.44 -23.95
N ALA A 107 3.59 1.34 -25.26
CA ALA A 107 3.78 0.11 -26.00
C ALA A 107 5.26 -0.08 -26.36
N ILE A 108 5.82 -1.24 -26.00
CA ILE A 108 7.19 -1.61 -26.34
C ILE A 108 7.28 -2.28 -27.69
N ARG A 109 6.37 -3.24 -27.93
CA ARG A 109 6.27 -3.96 -29.19
C ARG A 109 4.89 -4.56 -29.36
N LYS A 110 4.52 -4.79 -30.62
CA LYS A 110 3.36 -5.59 -30.99
C LYS A 110 3.77 -7.06 -31.01
N THR A 111 3.04 -7.91 -30.30
CA THR A 111 3.32 -9.34 -30.19
C THR A 111 2.38 -10.19 -31.04
N ASP A 112 1.16 -9.69 -31.31
CA ASP A 112 0.20 -10.31 -32.23
C ASP A 112 -0.81 -9.27 -32.78
N VAL A 113 -1.83 -9.71 -33.51
CA VAL A 113 -2.97 -8.90 -33.96
C VAL A 113 -3.64 -8.24 -32.76
N ASN A 114 -3.45 -6.92 -32.65
CA ASN A 114 -3.94 -6.08 -31.56
C ASN A 114 -3.41 -6.43 -30.17
N ILE A 115 -2.38 -7.27 -30.03
CA ILE A 115 -1.74 -7.57 -28.74
C ILE A 115 -0.43 -6.79 -28.65
N TYR A 116 -0.27 -6.06 -27.55
CA TYR A 116 0.89 -5.24 -27.29
C TYR A 116 1.50 -5.58 -25.94
N GLN A 117 2.82 -5.55 -25.89
CA GLN A 117 3.57 -5.55 -24.64
C GLN A 117 3.65 -4.12 -24.12
N LEU A 118 3.13 -3.88 -22.92
CA LEU A 118 2.99 -2.57 -22.28
C LEU A 118 3.87 -2.47 -21.03
N GLU A 119 4.37 -1.27 -20.75
CA GLU A 119 5.06 -0.93 -19.50
C GLU A 119 4.75 0.49 -19.03
N ILE A 120 5.03 0.80 -17.77
CA ILE A 120 4.97 2.17 -17.24
C ILE A 120 6.09 3.00 -17.91
N PRO A 121 5.78 4.15 -18.52
CA PRO A 121 6.71 4.83 -19.40
C PRO A 121 7.93 5.43 -18.70
N ASN A 122 7.74 5.98 -17.50
CA ASN A 122 8.75 6.73 -16.76
C ASN A 122 8.41 6.79 -15.25
N LYS A 123 9.32 7.39 -14.47
CA LYS A 123 9.17 7.54 -13.01
C LYS A 123 8.00 8.44 -12.61
N GLU A 124 7.66 9.45 -13.41
CA GLU A 124 6.54 10.36 -13.13
C GLU A 124 5.22 9.59 -13.09
N ILE A 125 4.95 8.78 -14.11
CA ILE A 125 3.74 7.96 -14.15
C ILE A 125 3.75 6.91 -13.05
N ARG A 126 4.89 6.27 -12.79
CA ARG A 126 5.02 5.33 -11.67
C ARG A 126 4.64 5.97 -10.34
N TYR A 127 5.11 7.20 -10.09
CA TYR A 127 4.79 7.95 -8.88
C TYR A 127 3.29 8.19 -8.73
N ILE A 128 2.60 8.58 -9.81
CA ILE A 128 1.14 8.76 -9.80
C ILE A 128 0.43 7.47 -9.40
N TYR A 129 0.81 6.34 -10.01
CA TYR A 129 0.24 5.04 -9.68
C TYR A 129 0.45 4.67 -8.20
N THR A 130 1.67 4.81 -7.69
CA THR A 130 1.98 4.46 -6.29
C THR A 130 1.23 5.37 -5.32
N THR A 131 1.18 6.68 -5.56
CA THR A 131 0.48 7.63 -4.68
C THR A 131 -1.02 7.35 -4.64
N ILE A 132 -1.67 7.16 -5.79
CA ILE A 132 -3.11 6.86 -5.83
C ILE A 132 -3.41 5.56 -5.09
N PHE A 133 -2.56 4.54 -5.27
CA PHE A 133 -2.72 3.29 -4.57
C PHE A 133 -2.51 3.43 -3.05
N GLU A 134 -1.49 4.16 -2.59
CA GLU A 134 -1.26 4.42 -1.16
C GLU A 134 -2.47 5.12 -0.52
N GLU A 135 -3.06 6.09 -1.22
CA GLU A 135 -4.27 6.76 -0.75
C GLU A 135 -5.46 5.81 -0.68
N TRP A 136 -5.69 5.00 -1.71
CA TRP A 136 -6.75 4.01 -1.71
C TRP A 136 -6.55 2.96 -0.61
N PHE A 137 -5.33 2.48 -0.40
CA PHE A 137 -4.99 1.52 0.64
C PHE A 137 -5.23 2.09 2.04
N ARG A 138 -4.89 3.37 2.25
CA ARG A 138 -5.22 4.09 3.50
C ARG A 138 -6.73 4.17 3.71
N GLN A 139 -7.52 4.39 2.66
CA GLN A 139 -8.99 4.35 2.76
C GLN A 139 -9.49 2.96 3.18
N GLN A 140 -8.91 1.88 2.66
CA GLN A 140 -9.26 0.52 3.12
C GLN A 140 -8.96 0.34 4.61
N ILE A 141 -7.80 0.79 5.08
CA ILE A 141 -7.47 0.79 6.51
C ILE A 141 -8.52 1.56 7.32
N GLU A 142 -8.89 2.78 6.89
CA GLU A 142 -9.87 3.62 7.57
C GLU A 142 -11.27 2.99 7.62
N ILE A 143 -11.71 2.31 6.57
CA ILE A 143 -13.01 1.61 6.52
C ILE A 143 -13.04 0.48 7.55
N HIS A 144 -11.92 -0.23 7.75
CA HIS A 144 -11.87 -1.44 8.56
C HIS A 144 -11.37 -1.22 10.00
N ASN A 145 -10.76 -0.08 10.31
CA ASN A 145 -10.09 0.18 11.59
C ASN A 145 -10.98 -0.07 12.82
N ALA A 146 -12.22 0.43 12.82
CA ALA A 146 -13.14 0.34 13.94
C ALA A 146 -13.59 -1.10 14.17
N SER A 147 -13.81 -1.86 13.09
CA SER A 147 -14.17 -3.27 13.18
C SER A 147 -13.01 -4.12 13.72
N PHE A 148 -11.79 -3.82 13.30
CA PHE A 148 -10.59 -4.53 13.73
C PHE A 148 -10.30 -4.33 15.21
N ILE A 149 -10.24 -3.07 15.68
CA ILE A 149 -9.98 -2.80 17.10
C ILE A 149 -11.08 -3.37 18.00
N ASN A 150 -12.33 -3.31 17.58
CA ASN A 150 -13.44 -3.87 18.35
C ASN A 150 -13.37 -5.39 18.46
N ALA A 151 -12.93 -6.08 17.39
CA ALA A 151 -12.70 -7.52 17.43
C ALA A 151 -11.62 -7.88 18.45
N LEU A 152 -10.48 -7.19 18.43
CA LEU A 152 -9.41 -7.39 19.42
C LEU A 152 -9.86 -7.11 20.86
N LEU A 153 -10.57 -6.01 21.11
CA LEU A 153 -11.07 -5.69 22.46
C LEU A 153 -12.08 -6.72 22.99
N LYS A 154 -12.85 -7.36 22.10
CA LYS A 154 -13.80 -8.43 22.43
C LYS A 154 -13.18 -9.83 22.40
N GLU A 155 -11.90 -9.93 22.07
CA GLU A 155 -11.17 -11.19 21.91
C GLU A 155 -11.74 -12.09 20.81
N ASP A 156 -12.37 -11.49 19.79
CA ASP A 156 -12.87 -12.17 18.59
C ASP A 156 -11.73 -12.30 17.56
N ILE A 157 -10.91 -13.34 17.76
CA ILE A 157 -9.65 -13.51 17.02
C ILE A 157 -9.90 -13.89 15.58
N GLU A 158 -10.85 -14.78 15.32
CA GLU A 158 -11.23 -15.17 13.95
C GLU A 158 -11.62 -13.93 13.14
N ARG A 159 -12.45 -13.06 13.72
CA ARG A 159 -12.84 -11.82 13.03
C ARG A 159 -11.69 -10.85 12.85
N ALA A 160 -10.82 -10.70 13.85
CA ALA A 160 -9.64 -9.84 13.75
C ALA A 160 -8.68 -10.34 12.65
N ASP A 161 -8.45 -11.64 12.57
CA ASP A 161 -7.60 -12.28 11.56
C ASP A 161 -8.17 -12.11 10.15
N GLU A 162 -9.48 -12.35 9.98
CA GLU A 162 -10.16 -12.13 8.70
C GLU A 162 -9.99 -10.70 8.20
N ILE A 163 -10.25 -9.72 9.06
CA ILE A 163 -10.17 -8.30 8.69
C ILE A 163 -8.73 -7.95 8.32
N LEU A 164 -7.77 -8.30 9.17
CA LEU A 164 -6.37 -7.93 8.95
C LEU A 164 -5.81 -8.58 7.67
N ASN A 165 -6.11 -9.86 7.43
CA ASN A 165 -5.75 -10.55 6.19
C ASN A 165 -6.44 -9.94 4.97
N SER A 166 -7.73 -9.60 5.07
CA SER A 166 -8.46 -9.01 3.93
C SER A 166 -7.84 -7.68 3.50
N VAL A 167 -7.50 -6.80 4.43
CA VAL A 167 -6.90 -5.51 4.09
C VAL A 167 -5.46 -5.72 3.63
N LEU A 168 -4.69 -6.60 4.29
CA LEU A 168 -3.31 -6.87 3.89
C LEU A 168 -3.22 -7.49 2.48
N PHE A 169 -4.17 -8.35 2.09
CA PHE A 169 -4.24 -8.93 0.76
C PHE A 169 -4.42 -7.87 -0.33
N GLU A 170 -5.15 -6.80 0.00
CA GLU A 170 -5.36 -5.65 -0.88
C GLU A 170 -4.11 -4.77 -1.03
N SER A 171 -3.05 -4.97 -0.23
CA SER A 171 -1.78 -4.25 -0.38
C SER A 171 -1.06 -4.62 -1.69
N MET A 172 -0.25 -3.69 -2.20
CA MET A 172 0.56 -3.93 -3.39
C MET A 172 1.88 -4.61 -3.08
N SER A 173 2.35 -5.41 -4.03
CA SER A 173 3.60 -6.15 -3.92
C SER A 173 4.87 -5.29 -4.07
N TYR A 174 4.76 -3.98 -4.35
CA TYR A 174 5.93 -3.08 -4.38
C TYR A 174 6.41 -2.70 -2.97
N PHE A 175 5.56 -2.87 -1.95
CA PHE A 175 5.98 -2.63 -0.59
C PHE A 175 7.07 -3.63 -0.20
N ASP A 176 8.13 -3.11 0.42
CA ASP A 176 9.05 -3.95 1.18
C ASP A 176 8.28 -4.45 2.41
N TYR A 177 7.83 -5.70 2.38
CA TYR A 177 7.14 -6.40 3.47
C TYR A 177 8.08 -6.69 4.65
N ASP A 178 8.67 -5.63 5.18
CA ASP A 178 9.51 -5.63 6.36
C ASP A 178 8.69 -5.32 7.62
N GLU A 179 9.34 -5.44 8.78
CA GLU A 179 8.70 -5.20 10.08
C GLU A 179 8.18 -3.76 10.21
N ARG A 180 8.79 -2.78 9.55
CA ARG A 180 8.35 -1.37 9.60
C ARG A 180 7.05 -1.17 8.83
N PHE A 181 6.91 -1.81 7.67
CA PHE A 181 5.64 -1.81 6.93
C PHE A 181 4.52 -2.39 7.79
N TYR A 182 4.71 -3.60 8.35
CA TYR A 182 3.67 -4.24 9.17
C TYR A 182 3.35 -3.46 10.44
N HIS A 183 4.36 -2.87 11.09
CA HIS A 183 4.15 -1.98 12.22
C HIS A 183 3.29 -0.77 11.86
N GLY A 184 3.61 -0.09 10.75
CA GLY A 184 2.82 1.03 10.25
C GLY A 184 1.39 0.63 9.88
N PHE A 185 1.24 -0.52 9.23
CA PHE A 185 -0.06 -1.08 8.84
C PHE A 185 -0.94 -1.37 10.07
N VAL A 186 -0.44 -2.15 11.04
CA VAL A 186 -1.19 -2.45 12.27
C VAL A 186 -1.49 -1.17 13.05
N ASN A 187 -0.53 -0.26 13.17
CA ASN A 187 -0.76 1.03 13.84
C ASN A 187 -1.87 1.85 13.16
N GLY A 188 -1.95 1.83 11.82
CA GLY A 188 -3.04 2.42 11.05
C GLY A 188 -4.39 1.75 11.32
N MET A 189 -4.42 0.42 11.33
CA MET A 189 -5.62 -0.37 11.62
C MET A 189 -6.18 -0.12 13.03
N LEU A 190 -5.34 0.28 13.99
CA LEU A 190 -5.76 0.58 15.36
C LEU A 190 -6.32 2.00 15.55
N GLN A 191 -6.14 2.92 14.58
CA GLN A 191 -6.57 4.32 14.68
C GLN A 191 -8.10 4.50 14.85
N GLY A 192 -8.90 3.46 14.63
CA GLY A 192 -10.34 3.46 14.87
C GLY A 192 -10.74 3.45 16.36
N VAL A 193 -9.76 3.36 17.28
CA VAL A 193 -10.04 3.30 18.72
C VAL A 193 -10.58 4.64 19.25
N THR A 194 -11.56 4.56 20.15
CA THR A 194 -12.06 5.74 20.88
C THR A 194 -11.71 5.65 22.37
N ASN A 195 -11.54 6.80 23.02
CA ASN A 195 -11.23 6.90 24.46
C ASN A 195 -9.99 6.11 24.91
N SER A 196 -9.05 5.87 23.99
CA SER A 196 -7.79 5.18 24.24
C SER A 196 -6.68 5.87 23.44
N SER A 197 -5.45 5.67 23.87
CA SER A 197 -4.26 6.17 23.18
C SER A 197 -3.44 5.00 22.66
N ILE A 198 -2.92 5.13 21.45
CA ILE A 198 -2.03 4.14 20.82
C ILE A 198 -0.60 4.59 21.09
N TYR A 199 0.21 3.67 21.60
CA TYR A 199 1.63 3.87 21.88
C TYR A 199 2.44 2.84 21.11
N SER A 200 3.59 3.25 20.58
CA SER A 200 4.52 2.34 19.92
C SER A 200 5.91 2.42 20.54
N ASN A 201 6.61 1.28 20.60
CA ASN A 201 8.01 1.19 21.02
C ASN A 201 8.30 1.81 22.41
N GLN A 202 7.36 1.68 23.35
CA GLN A 202 7.47 2.26 24.69
C GLN A 202 7.89 1.21 25.72
N GLU A 203 8.58 1.66 26.77
CA GLU A 203 9.07 0.78 27.82
C GLU A 203 7.95 0.27 28.73
N SER A 204 7.94 -1.05 28.92
CA SER A 204 7.10 -1.76 29.88
C SER A 204 7.77 -3.05 30.35
N GLY A 205 7.66 -3.35 31.64
CA GLY A 205 8.28 -4.54 32.22
C GLY A 205 9.80 -4.49 32.10
N LEU A 206 10.37 -5.41 31.33
CA LEU A 206 11.80 -5.60 31.09
C LEU A 206 12.24 -5.22 29.67
N GLY A 207 11.33 -4.68 28.85
CA GLY A 207 11.62 -4.37 27.45
C GLY A 207 10.72 -3.28 26.87
N ARG A 208 10.55 -3.31 25.55
CA ARG A 208 9.69 -2.40 24.79
C ARG A 208 8.75 -3.23 23.95
N TYR A 209 7.45 -3.00 24.11
CA TYR A 209 6.44 -3.60 23.24
C TYR A 209 6.42 -2.89 21.89
N ASP A 210 5.95 -3.58 20.86
CA ASP A 210 5.75 -2.94 19.56
C ASP A 210 4.60 -1.94 19.62
N ILE A 211 3.38 -2.37 19.98
CA ILE A 211 2.20 -1.50 20.05
C ILE A 211 1.38 -1.78 21.31
N ALA A 212 0.85 -0.73 21.95
CA ALA A 212 -0.15 -0.85 22.99
C ALA A 212 -1.32 0.10 22.74
N VAL A 213 -2.53 -0.37 23.03
CA VAL A 213 -3.76 0.45 23.03
C VAL A 213 -4.21 0.59 24.47
N LEU A 214 -4.04 1.77 25.04
CA LEU A 214 -4.26 1.99 26.47
C LEU A 214 -5.46 2.91 26.70
N PRO A 215 -6.50 2.47 27.44
CA PRO A 215 -7.70 3.25 27.65
C PRO A 215 -7.46 4.43 28.59
N ALA A 216 -8.20 5.52 28.40
CA ALA A 216 -8.15 6.67 29.31
C ALA A 216 -8.60 6.29 30.74
N TYR A 217 -9.64 5.46 30.85
CA TYR A 217 -10.04 4.87 32.13
C TYR A 217 -9.33 3.53 32.31
N LYS A 218 -8.33 3.48 33.20
CA LYS A 218 -7.42 2.34 33.39
C LYS A 218 -8.07 1.01 33.79
N LYS A 219 -9.35 1.02 34.20
CA LYS A 219 -10.13 -0.19 34.46
C LYS A 219 -10.87 -0.75 33.26
N LYS A 220 -10.91 -0.02 32.14
CA LYS A 220 -11.33 -0.59 30.86
C LYS A 220 -10.19 -1.44 30.29
N ARG A 221 -10.55 -2.29 29.34
CA ARG A 221 -9.62 -3.11 28.60
C ARG A 221 -8.65 -2.29 27.75
N GLY A 222 -7.38 -2.63 27.85
CA GLY A 222 -6.34 -2.25 26.90
C GLY A 222 -5.70 -3.46 26.25
N LEU A 223 -4.83 -3.21 25.28
CA LEU A 223 -4.17 -4.22 24.47
C LEU A 223 -2.65 -4.00 24.50
N VAL A 224 -1.89 -5.08 24.41
CA VAL A 224 -0.46 -5.07 24.05
C VAL A 224 -0.25 -6.04 22.90
N LEU A 225 0.41 -5.59 21.85
CA LEU A 225 0.66 -6.35 20.63
C LEU A 225 2.16 -6.45 20.41
N GLU A 226 2.61 -7.65 20.04
CA GLU A 226 3.98 -7.88 19.56
C GLU A 226 3.89 -8.46 18.15
N LEU A 227 4.67 -7.89 17.23
CA LEU A 227 4.66 -8.20 15.81
C LEU A 227 5.92 -8.98 15.44
N LYS A 228 5.79 -9.91 14.50
CA LYS A 228 6.91 -10.66 13.94
C LYS A 228 6.71 -10.92 12.45
N VAL A 229 7.82 -11.10 11.74
CA VAL A 229 7.81 -11.51 10.33
C VAL A 229 8.37 -12.91 10.23
N ALA A 230 7.58 -13.85 9.70
CA ALA A 230 7.99 -15.20 9.44
C ALA A 230 8.79 -15.27 8.13
N SER A 231 9.79 -16.15 8.07
CA SER A 231 10.56 -16.37 6.83
C SER A 231 9.83 -17.24 5.82
N LYS A 232 8.90 -18.09 6.30
CA LYS A 232 8.09 -19.00 5.49
C LYS A 232 6.64 -19.01 5.96
N GLU A 233 5.74 -19.35 5.05
CA GLU A 233 4.31 -19.42 5.32
C GLU A 233 3.98 -20.46 6.40
N GLU A 234 4.60 -21.65 6.34
CA GLU A 234 4.36 -22.70 7.34
C GLU A 234 4.86 -22.35 8.76
N GLU A 235 5.64 -21.27 8.91
CA GLU A 235 6.19 -20.82 10.19
C GLU A 235 5.37 -19.70 10.83
N VAL A 236 4.34 -19.17 10.16
CA VAL A 236 3.56 -18.00 10.63
C VAL A 236 2.96 -18.25 12.00
N GLU A 237 2.26 -19.37 12.20
CA GLU A 237 1.64 -19.71 13.49
C GLU A 237 2.68 -19.83 14.62
N LYS A 238 3.78 -20.55 14.37
CA LYS A 238 4.88 -20.69 15.32
C LYS A 238 5.47 -19.32 15.67
N THR A 239 5.59 -18.44 14.68
CA THR A 239 6.15 -17.09 14.84
C THR A 239 5.23 -16.19 15.66
N ALA A 240 3.91 -16.30 15.49
CA ALA A 240 2.94 -15.58 16.32
C ALA A 240 3.00 -16.05 17.78
N ASN A 241 3.18 -17.35 18.02
CA ASN A 241 3.41 -17.89 19.36
C ASN A 241 4.69 -17.33 19.99
N LEU A 242 5.79 -17.20 19.22
CA LEU A 242 7.02 -16.58 19.71
C LEU A 242 6.82 -15.11 20.13
N ALA A 243 5.97 -14.37 19.41
CA ALA A 243 5.59 -13.01 19.78
C ALA A 243 4.85 -12.99 21.14
N CYS A 244 3.91 -13.92 21.36
CA CYS A 244 3.26 -14.11 22.66
C CYS A 244 4.28 -14.45 23.78
N GLU A 245 5.21 -15.35 23.53
CA GLU A 245 6.25 -15.70 24.50
C GLU A 245 7.17 -14.51 24.82
N GLN A 246 7.44 -13.62 23.85
CA GLN A 246 8.15 -12.37 24.09
C GLN A 246 7.36 -11.44 25.04
N ILE A 247 6.04 -11.30 24.86
CA ILE A 247 5.18 -10.51 25.77
C ILE A 247 5.29 -11.01 27.22
N LYS A 248 5.22 -12.35 27.42
CA LYS A 248 5.39 -13.00 28.73
C LYS A 248 6.79 -12.77 29.31
N ALA A 249 7.82 -13.09 28.53
CA ALA A 249 9.21 -13.03 28.99
C ALA A 249 9.61 -11.61 29.41
N MET A 250 9.17 -10.61 28.65
CA MET A 250 9.45 -9.20 28.93
C MET A 250 8.49 -8.57 29.93
N LYS A 251 7.47 -9.29 30.38
CA LYS A 251 6.52 -8.85 31.43
C LYS A 251 5.83 -7.52 31.11
N TYR A 252 5.45 -7.36 29.84
CA TYR A 252 4.84 -6.10 29.38
C TYR A 252 3.54 -5.79 30.14
N ILE A 253 2.71 -6.81 30.37
CA ILE A 253 1.43 -6.69 31.06
C ILE A 253 1.66 -6.29 32.54
N GLU A 254 2.62 -6.89 33.23
CA GLU A 254 2.95 -6.52 34.61
C GLU A 254 3.50 -5.10 34.71
N GLY A 255 4.27 -4.66 33.71
CA GLY A 255 4.71 -3.27 33.61
C GLY A 255 3.54 -2.29 33.48
N LEU A 256 2.53 -2.63 32.68
CA LEU A 256 1.29 -1.84 32.54
C LEU A 256 0.43 -1.90 33.81
N ASN A 257 0.37 -3.06 34.47
CA ASN A 257 -0.33 -3.23 35.75
C ASN A 257 0.26 -2.32 36.84
N LYS A 258 1.58 -2.19 36.90
CA LYS A 258 2.26 -1.22 37.80
C LYS A 258 1.91 0.23 37.49
N LYS A 259 1.59 0.55 36.23
CA LYS A 259 1.08 1.87 35.80
C LYS A 259 -0.42 2.05 36.09
N GLY A 260 -1.08 1.04 36.66
CA GLY A 260 -2.46 1.08 37.14
C GLY A 260 -3.52 0.59 36.15
N TYR A 261 -3.13 0.05 34.99
CA TYR A 261 -4.05 -0.63 34.08
C TYR A 261 -4.43 -2.00 34.68
N THR A 262 -5.71 -2.37 34.68
CA THR A 262 -6.15 -3.59 35.40
C THR A 262 -6.69 -4.69 34.50
N ASP A 263 -6.92 -4.39 33.22
CA ASP A 263 -7.41 -5.33 32.21
C ASP A 263 -6.62 -5.09 30.92
N ILE A 264 -5.59 -5.90 30.68
CA ILE A 264 -4.77 -5.85 29.47
C ILE A 264 -4.75 -7.24 28.85
N VAL A 265 -5.07 -7.30 27.55
CA VAL A 265 -4.97 -8.52 26.75
C VAL A 265 -3.74 -8.42 25.84
N GLY A 266 -2.97 -9.51 25.77
CA GLY A 266 -1.80 -9.62 24.89
C GLY A 266 -2.12 -10.35 23.59
N TYR A 267 -1.54 -9.91 22.48
CA TYR A 267 -1.62 -10.58 21.19
C TYR A 267 -0.25 -10.65 20.52
N GLY A 268 0.12 -11.84 20.07
CA GLY A 268 1.22 -12.05 19.13
C GLY A 268 0.68 -12.06 17.70
N ILE A 269 1.25 -11.25 16.82
CA ILE A 269 0.85 -11.20 15.41
C ILE A 269 2.07 -11.55 14.56
N ALA A 270 1.93 -12.54 13.67
CA ALA A 270 2.96 -12.86 12.70
C ALA A 270 2.49 -12.64 11.28
N PHE A 271 3.40 -12.17 10.44
CA PHE A 271 3.16 -11.86 9.04
C PHE A 271 4.04 -12.71 8.12
N TYR A 272 3.52 -13.05 6.95
CA TYR A 272 4.30 -13.52 5.81
C TYR A 272 3.72 -12.92 4.53
N LYS A 273 4.45 -11.99 3.92
CA LYS A 273 4.00 -11.26 2.72
C LYS A 273 2.60 -10.66 2.92
N LYS A 274 1.60 -11.17 2.20
CA LYS A 274 0.22 -10.67 2.23
C LYS A 274 -0.71 -11.44 3.18
N SER A 275 -0.18 -12.30 4.05
CA SER A 275 -0.96 -13.03 5.07
C SER A 275 -0.43 -12.80 6.48
N CYS A 276 -1.30 -13.00 7.47
CA CYS A 276 -0.96 -12.93 8.89
C CYS A 276 -1.77 -13.90 9.74
N MET A 277 -1.32 -14.09 10.98
CA MET A 277 -2.04 -14.80 12.02
C MET A 277 -1.92 -14.06 13.35
N ILE A 278 -3.03 -13.97 14.07
CA ILE A 278 -3.14 -13.38 15.39
C ILE A 278 -3.34 -14.50 16.42
N ILE A 279 -2.49 -14.55 17.42
CA ILE A 279 -2.61 -15.47 18.55
C ILE A 279 -2.80 -14.66 19.82
N LYS A 280 -3.81 -15.05 20.60
CA LYS A 280 -4.03 -14.51 21.93
C LYS A 280 -3.03 -15.10 22.93
N LEU A 281 -2.52 -14.25 23.82
CA LEU A 281 -1.64 -14.66 24.93
C LEU A 281 -2.34 -15.55 25.97
#